data_AF-A0A3E0PBG6-F1
#
_entry.id   AF-A0A3E0PBG6-F1
#
_cell.length_a   1.000
_cell.length_b   1.000
_cell.length_c   1.000
_cell.angle_alpha   90.00
_cell.angle_beta   90.00
_cell.angle_gamma   90.00
#
_symmetry.space_group_name_H-M   'P 1'
#
loop_
_entity.id
_entity.type
_entity.pdbx_description
1 polymer ?
#
loop_
_entity_poly.entity_id
_entity_poly.type
_entity_poly.pdbx_seq_one_letter_code
_entity_poly.pdbx_strand_id
1 'polypeptide(L)'
;MRISLKIFLCAAALLSLSAIASGQLAYSVTDNNRDDSGFAQQFYEINLATGEGRLIQTLDDGAGSPTIRREYEGFGSSGSVLLGVSEFDTELCNTGSDPITGLAADVRIFTADGVGPQIGETCIDFGGEAAAAYNPADGWLYSIASDDNFPDTSPRSKLYRISPTTGEATEVGTGITLTATSPAGGEENPYLDGLAILPNGVAYGTEARFGATGQGNLGSLYRIFLTGPNAGRTSFVKRLFAAPDGEDTGLASLDNGTLVLLLEDSQVLFGNADPNSGPFVAPSFGRFTTPGCLTTPICQDFEGFDIPNNGAGIR
;
A
#
# COMPACT_ATOMS: atom_id res chain seq x y z
N MET A 1 -26.43 24.38 -20.16
CA MET A 1 -25.94 24.34 -18.76
C MET A 1 -24.67 25.19 -18.69
N ARG A 2 -24.69 26.32 -17.96
CA ARG A 2 -23.67 27.39 -18.08
C ARG A 2 -22.35 26.98 -17.41
N ILE A 3 -21.22 27.40 -18.00
CA ILE A 3 -19.84 27.17 -17.56
C ILE A 3 -19.65 27.43 -16.06
N SER A 4 -20.35 28.43 -15.52
CA SER A 4 -20.35 28.78 -14.09
C SER A 4 -20.81 27.64 -13.17
N LEU A 5 -21.77 26.81 -13.57
CA LEU A 5 -22.23 25.67 -12.76
C LEU A 5 -21.18 24.54 -12.74
N LYS A 6 -20.47 24.34 -13.85
CA LYS A 6 -19.37 23.36 -13.92
C LYS A 6 -18.20 23.79 -13.04
N ILE A 7 -17.83 25.07 -13.08
CA ILE A 7 -16.78 25.64 -12.23
C ILE A 7 -17.17 25.53 -10.74
N PHE A 8 -18.42 25.84 -10.40
CA PHE A 8 -18.90 25.74 -9.01
C PHE A 8 -18.92 24.29 -8.51
N LEU A 9 -19.30 23.34 -9.37
CA LEU A 9 -19.26 21.90 -9.04
C LEU A 9 -17.82 21.39 -8.92
N CYS A 10 -16.90 21.81 -9.78
CA CYS A 10 -15.48 21.47 -9.66
C CYS A 10 -14.85 22.06 -8.38
N ALA A 11 -15.16 23.32 -8.04
CA ALA A 11 -14.69 23.95 -6.82
C ALA A 11 -15.29 23.30 -5.57
N ALA A 12 -16.59 22.94 -5.60
CA ALA A 12 -17.24 22.21 -4.52
C ALA A 12 -16.68 20.79 -4.35
N ALA A 13 -16.34 20.10 -5.45
CA ALA A 13 -15.68 18.79 -5.42
C ALA A 13 -14.25 18.88 -4.86
N LEU A 14 -13.49 19.90 -5.24
CA LEU A 14 -12.14 20.17 -4.72
C LEU A 14 -12.17 20.56 -3.23
N LEU A 15 -13.14 21.38 -2.82
CA LEU A 15 -13.35 21.77 -1.42
C LEU A 15 -13.91 20.62 -0.57
N SER A 16 -14.71 19.71 -1.15
CA SER A 16 -15.11 18.50 -0.45
C SER A 16 -13.94 17.54 -0.29
N LEU A 17 -13.10 17.37 -1.31
CA LEU A 17 -11.91 16.50 -1.23
C LEU A 17 -10.90 16.96 -0.15
N SER A 18 -10.77 18.27 0.06
CA SER A 18 -9.90 18.86 1.08
C SER A 18 -10.53 18.94 2.48
N ALA A 19 -11.85 18.75 2.61
CA ALA A 19 -12.54 18.67 3.90
C ALA A 19 -12.62 17.23 4.48
N ILE A 20 -12.19 16.23 3.71
CA ILE A 20 -12.43 14.80 4.00
C ILE A 20 -11.45 14.18 5.02
N ALA A 21 -10.35 14.83 5.38
CA ALA A 21 -9.31 14.22 6.21
C ALA A 21 -9.32 14.62 7.69
N SER A 22 -10.30 15.42 8.16
CA SER A 22 -10.30 15.94 9.55
C SER A 22 -10.42 14.81 10.57
N GLY A 23 -9.29 14.42 11.17
CA GLY A 23 -9.20 13.40 12.22
C GLY A 23 -8.99 11.97 11.71
N GLN A 24 -8.77 11.76 10.41
CA GLN A 24 -8.44 10.43 9.89
C GLN A 24 -6.96 10.14 10.14
N LEU A 25 -6.70 8.99 10.77
CA LEU A 25 -5.37 8.47 11.02
C LEU A 25 -5.06 7.39 9.99
N ALA A 26 -3.90 7.52 9.36
CA ALA A 26 -3.31 6.50 8.51
C ALA A 26 -2.10 5.89 9.22
N TYR A 27 -1.65 4.74 8.75
CA TYR A 27 -0.54 4.03 9.34
C TYR A 27 0.38 3.53 8.24
N SER A 28 1.68 3.62 8.51
CA SER A 28 2.71 3.15 7.60
C SER A 28 3.97 2.73 8.34
N VAL A 29 4.74 1.85 7.72
CA VAL A 29 6.06 1.44 8.17
C VAL A 29 7.09 2.05 7.24
N THR A 30 8.25 2.41 7.76
CA THR A 30 9.38 2.69 6.86
C THR A 30 10.03 1.36 6.52
N ASP A 31 10.18 1.07 5.24
CA ASP A 31 11.18 0.11 4.81
C ASP A 31 12.55 0.77 5.03
N ASN A 32 13.13 0.52 6.19
CA ASN A 32 14.50 0.98 6.46
C ASN A 32 15.50 -0.12 6.12
N ASN A 33 15.09 -1.06 5.27
CA ASN A 33 15.83 -2.05 4.54
C ASN A 33 16.95 -2.79 5.30
N ARG A 34 16.72 -4.08 5.53
CA ARG A 34 17.72 -5.06 5.99
C ARG A 34 18.79 -5.32 4.92
N ASP A 35 18.52 -5.02 3.65
CA ASP A 35 19.35 -5.39 2.50
C ASP A 35 20.45 -4.38 2.19
N ASP A 36 20.32 -3.11 2.58
CA ASP A 36 21.33 -2.10 2.21
C ASP A 36 21.72 -1.08 3.30
N SER A 37 20.86 -0.84 4.31
CA SER A 37 21.03 0.37 5.15
C SER A 37 21.29 0.10 6.64
N GLY A 38 20.85 -1.05 7.17
CA GLY A 38 21.03 -1.42 8.58
C GLY A 38 20.30 -0.48 9.56
N PHE A 39 19.26 0.21 9.08
CA PHE A 39 18.38 1.02 9.91
C PHE A 39 17.22 0.17 10.43
N ALA A 40 16.74 0.49 11.64
CA ALA A 40 15.59 -0.21 12.18
C ALA A 40 14.31 0.22 11.45
N GLN A 41 13.44 -0.74 11.12
CA GLN A 41 12.09 -0.44 10.65
C GLN A 41 11.32 0.35 11.71
N GLN A 42 10.44 1.25 11.28
CA GLN A 42 9.72 2.13 12.19
C GLN A 42 8.25 2.18 11.80
N PHE A 43 7.37 1.98 12.78
CA PHE A 43 5.92 2.05 12.59
C PHE A 43 5.39 3.43 12.97
N TYR A 44 4.65 4.06 12.05
CA TYR A 44 4.13 5.41 12.15
C TYR A 44 2.61 5.47 12.11
N GLU A 45 2.07 6.44 12.84
CA GLU A 45 0.73 6.97 12.67
C GLU A 45 0.81 8.34 12.02
N ILE A 46 -0.05 8.60 11.04
CA ILE A 46 -0.05 9.84 10.24
C ILE A 46 -1.43 10.48 10.35
N ASN A 47 -1.47 11.72 10.82
CA ASN A 47 -2.68 12.52 10.81
C ASN A 47 -2.88 13.14 9.43
N LEU A 48 -3.85 12.62 8.67
CA LEU A 48 -4.13 13.08 7.31
C LEU A 48 -4.75 14.48 7.25
N ALA A 49 -5.18 15.06 8.37
CA ALA A 49 -5.68 16.43 8.42
C ALA A 49 -4.54 17.46 8.48
N THR A 50 -3.49 17.14 9.24
CA THR A 50 -2.41 18.08 9.59
C THR A 50 -1.09 17.75 8.91
N GLY A 51 -0.90 16.52 8.44
CA GLY A 51 0.40 16.00 8.02
C GLY A 51 1.33 15.72 9.20
N GLU A 52 0.83 15.64 10.44
CA GLU A 52 1.69 15.30 11.58
C GLU A 52 1.83 13.78 11.68
N GLY A 53 3.06 13.28 11.54
CA GLY A 53 3.43 11.91 11.83
C GLY A 53 3.81 11.73 13.30
N ARG A 54 3.57 10.53 13.83
CA ARG A 54 3.97 10.10 15.17
C ARG A 54 4.60 8.72 15.08
N LEU A 55 5.85 8.60 15.51
CA LEU A 55 6.48 7.30 15.71
C LEU A 55 5.72 6.54 16.81
N ILE A 56 5.24 5.35 16.48
CA ILE A 56 4.62 4.41 17.43
C ILE A 56 5.70 3.57 18.09
N GLN A 57 6.49 2.88 17.27
CA GLN A 57 7.46 1.90 17.72
C GLN A 57 8.60 1.77 16.71
N THR A 58 9.82 1.64 17.20
CA THR A 58 10.94 1.11 16.42
C THR A 58 10.90 -0.41 16.47
N LEU A 59 10.86 -1.02 15.29
CA LEU A 59 10.87 -2.46 15.06
C LEU A 59 12.34 -2.90 14.99
N ASP A 60 12.99 -2.98 16.16
CA ASP A 60 14.44 -3.20 16.29
C ASP A 60 14.82 -4.70 16.20
N ASP A 61 16.02 -4.97 15.69
CA ASP A 61 16.65 -6.29 15.61
C ASP A 61 17.57 -6.60 16.82
N GLY A 62 17.77 -5.63 17.71
CA GLY A 62 18.75 -5.64 18.80
C GLY A 62 18.43 -6.48 20.04
N ALA A 63 19.50 -6.93 20.71
CA ALA A 63 19.52 -7.84 21.86
C ALA A 63 18.72 -7.33 23.08
N GLY A 64 17.44 -7.68 23.15
CA GLY A 64 16.59 -7.43 24.33
C GLY A 64 15.10 -7.30 24.03
N SER A 65 14.72 -7.15 22.75
CA SER A 65 13.33 -7.16 22.27
C SER A 65 13.18 -8.25 21.20
N PRO A 66 12.02 -8.90 21.04
CA PRO A 66 11.83 -9.93 20.03
C PRO A 66 12.07 -9.39 18.61
N THR A 67 13.06 -9.99 17.93
CA THR A 67 13.51 -9.63 16.58
C THR A 67 12.41 -9.86 15.54
N ILE A 68 12.03 -8.79 14.83
CA ILE A 68 11.26 -8.91 13.58
C ILE A 68 12.26 -9.26 12.48
N ARG A 69 12.07 -10.42 11.81
CA ARG A 69 13.02 -10.95 10.82
C ARG A 69 12.72 -10.55 9.37
N ARG A 70 11.46 -10.27 9.05
CA ARG A 70 10.97 -9.92 7.71
C ARG A 70 10.41 -8.51 7.74
N GLU A 71 10.58 -7.80 6.64
CA GLU A 71 10.15 -6.41 6.49
C GLU A 71 8.65 -6.39 6.23
N TYR A 72 7.94 -5.46 6.89
CA TYR A 72 6.51 -5.30 6.63
C TYR A 72 6.33 -4.21 5.59
N GLU A 73 5.56 -4.51 4.56
CA GLU A 73 5.36 -3.60 3.43
C GLU A 73 3.90 -3.56 2.97
N GLY A 74 3.06 -4.50 3.40
CA GLY A 74 1.64 -4.50 3.07
C GLY A 74 0.78 -4.25 4.30
N PHE A 75 -0.14 -3.29 4.27
CA PHE A 75 -1.18 -3.16 5.30
C PHE A 75 -2.60 -3.29 4.78
N GLY A 76 -3.44 -4.03 5.51
CA GLY A 76 -4.88 -4.07 5.27
C GLY A 76 -5.68 -4.15 6.56
N SER A 77 -6.73 -3.32 6.67
CA SER A 77 -7.49 -3.17 7.91
C SER A 77 -8.86 -3.83 7.88
N SER A 78 -9.16 -4.58 8.94
CA SER A 78 -10.50 -5.11 9.22
C SER A 78 -11.08 -4.37 10.44
N GLY A 79 -11.89 -3.35 10.18
CA GLY A 79 -12.41 -2.47 11.23
C GLY A 79 -11.27 -1.70 11.90
N SER A 80 -11.10 -1.87 13.22
CA SER A 80 -10.04 -1.22 13.99
C SER A 80 -8.74 -2.03 14.09
N VAL A 81 -8.63 -3.13 13.34
CA VAL A 81 -7.45 -4.00 13.35
C VAL A 81 -6.67 -3.77 12.06
N LEU A 82 -5.39 -3.47 12.19
CA LEU A 82 -4.47 -3.38 11.06
C LEU A 82 -3.72 -4.71 10.91
N LEU A 83 -3.73 -5.29 9.71
CA LEU A 83 -3.03 -6.54 9.39
C LEU A 83 -1.82 -6.20 8.53
N GLY A 84 -0.62 -6.48 9.03
CA GLY A 84 0.64 -6.37 8.30
C GLY A 84 1.00 -7.64 7.59
N VAL A 85 1.33 -7.52 6.31
CA VAL A 85 1.90 -8.55 5.45
C VAL A 85 3.37 -8.21 5.25
N SER A 86 4.23 -9.20 5.44
CA SER A 86 5.65 -9.03 5.15
C SER A 86 5.96 -9.16 3.67
N GLU A 87 7.00 -8.46 3.26
CA GLU A 87 7.82 -8.76 2.10
C GLU A 87 8.20 -10.26 2.06
N PHE A 88 8.48 -10.79 0.87
CA PHE A 88 9.11 -12.09 0.73
C PHE A 88 10.62 -12.01 0.99
N ASP A 89 11.07 -12.60 2.09
CA ASP A 89 12.48 -12.97 2.28
C ASP A 89 12.69 -14.43 1.82
N THR A 90 13.83 -14.69 1.18
CA THR A 90 14.36 -16.03 0.81
C THR A 90 14.38 -17.07 1.95
N GLU A 91 14.12 -16.67 3.19
CA GLU A 91 13.86 -17.59 4.30
C GLU A 91 12.66 -18.49 4.00
N LEU A 92 12.90 -19.82 3.94
CA LEU A 92 11.87 -20.84 3.76
C LEU A 92 10.66 -20.62 4.68
N CYS A 93 9.47 -20.84 4.14
CA CYS A 93 8.23 -20.89 4.91
C CYS A 93 8.39 -21.84 6.11
N ASN A 94 8.33 -21.29 7.31
CA ASN A 94 8.47 -22.01 8.55
C ASN A 94 7.07 -22.34 9.06
N THR A 95 6.61 -23.56 8.78
CA THR A 95 5.29 -24.08 9.19
C THR A 95 5.09 -24.22 10.71
N GLY A 96 5.90 -23.54 11.53
CA GLY A 96 5.63 -23.23 12.93
C GLY A 96 6.25 -21.90 13.32
N SER A 97 5.55 -21.17 14.25
CA SER A 97 5.73 -20.36 15.55
C SER A 97 6.52 -19.04 15.86
N ASP A 98 6.22 -17.85 15.29
CA ASP A 98 6.34 -16.45 15.84
C ASP A 98 7.51 -16.04 16.79
N PRO A 99 8.42 -15.04 16.59
CA PRO A 99 9.57 -14.74 17.46
C PRO A 99 9.41 -13.76 18.64
N ILE A 100 8.21 -13.35 19.06
CA ILE A 100 8.03 -13.17 20.53
C ILE A 100 8.22 -14.55 21.21
N THR A 101 8.01 -15.64 20.43
CA THR A 101 7.89 -17.05 20.84
C THR A 101 8.80 -18.08 20.11
N GLY A 102 9.49 -17.74 19.00
CA GLY A 102 10.48 -18.57 18.28
C GLY A 102 10.55 -18.70 16.73
N LEU A 103 9.63 -18.25 15.83
CA LEU A 103 9.57 -18.71 14.40
C LEU A 103 8.90 -17.75 13.36
N ALA A 104 8.73 -18.12 12.07
CA ALA A 104 8.46 -17.21 10.91
C ALA A 104 7.11 -16.47 10.93
N ALA A 105 7.14 -15.23 10.40
CA ALA A 105 6.02 -14.29 10.36
C ALA A 105 5.63 -14.02 8.92
N ASP A 106 4.34 -13.94 8.63
CA ASP A 106 3.90 -13.26 7.41
C ASP A 106 2.59 -12.47 7.56
N VAL A 107 1.80 -12.69 8.63
CA VAL A 107 0.70 -11.78 8.95
C VAL A 107 0.61 -11.46 10.44
N ARG A 108 0.67 -10.17 10.80
CA ARG A 108 0.57 -9.68 12.20
C ARG A 108 -0.50 -8.64 12.38
N ILE A 109 -1.01 -8.53 13.61
CA ILE A 109 -1.84 -7.41 14.02
C ILE A 109 -0.95 -6.25 14.44
N PHE A 110 -1.18 -5.06 13.90
CA PHE A 110 -0.58 -3.81 14.35
C PHE A 110 -1.59 -3.02 15.19
N THR A 111 -1.11 -2.43 16.28
CA THR A 111 -1.90 -1.69 17.27
C THR A 111 -1.34 -0.28 17.47
N ALA A 112 -2.13 0.64 18.06
CA ALA A 112 -1.62 1.97 18.39
C ALA A 112 -0.44 1.98 19.40
N ASP A 113 -0.23 0.85 20.08
CA ASP A 113 0.88 0.64 21.02
C ASP A 113 2.06 -0.12 20.39
N GLY A 114 1.96 -0.52 19.12
CA GLY A 114 3.01 -1.24 18.39
C GLY A 114 2.57 -2.57 17.79
N VAL A 115 3.52 -3.48 17.57
CA VAL A 115 3.27 -4.79 16.96
C VAL A 115 2.59 -5.74 17.94
N GLY A 116 1.43 -6.23 17.53
CA GLY A 116 0.61 -7.20 18.24
C GLY A 116 0.87 -8.66 17.82
N PRO A 117 -0.07 -9.56 18.12
CA PRO A 117 0.13 -11.00 17.89
C PRO A 117 0.16 -11.36 16.40
N GLN A 118 0.87 -12.45 16.09
CA GLN A 118 0.82 -13.09 14.77
C GLN A 118 -0.50 -13.84 14.56
N ILE A 119 -1.00 -13.77 13.33
CA ILE A 119 -2.22 -14.47 12.91
C ILE A 119 -1.95 -15.54 11.84
N GLY A 120 -0.77 -15.57 11.23
CA GLY A 120 -0.34 -16.70 10.42
C GLY A 120 0.90 -16.49 9.55
N GLU A 121 1.07 -17.40 8.60
CA GLU A 121 2.14 -17.46 7.61
C GLU A 121 1.50 -17.48 6.21
N THR A 122 1.92 -16.57 5.32
CA THR A 122 1.40 -16.37 3.96
C THR A 122 2.08 -17.35 3.02
N CYS A 123 3.32 -17.76 3.28
CA CYS A 123 4.07 -18.63 2.39
C CYS A 123 4.09 -18.09 0.94
N ILE A 124 4.14 -16.78 0.78
CA ILE A 124 4.35 -16.14 -0.52
C ILE A 124 5.79 -16.50 -0.94
N ASP A 125 5.97 -17.00 -2.17
CA ASP A 125 7.27 -17.43 -2.71
C ASP A 125 7.56 -16.64 -4.00
N PHE A 126 7.49 -15.32 -3.88
CA PHE A 126 7.62 -14.37 -4.97
C PHE A 126 7.78 -12.96 -4.43
N GLY A 127 8.58 -12.13 -5.10
CA GLY A 127 8.69 -10.72 -4.79
C GLY A 127 9.91 -10.38 -3.94
N GLY A 128 10.23 -9.10 -3.88
CA GLY A 128 10.94 -8.50 -2.74
C GLY A 128 10.16 -7.28 -2.25
N GLU A 129 8.86 -7.23 -2.58
CA GLU A 129 8.00 -6.07 -2.39
C GLU A 129 6.57 -6.58 -2.16
N ALA A 130 5.82 -5.99 -1.23
CA ALA A 130 4.47 -6.41 -0.93
C ALA A 130 3.51 -5.26 -0.64
N ALA A 131 2.32 -5.30 -1.22
CA ALA A 131 1.22 -4.38 -0.89
C ALA A 131 0.03 -5.18 -0.38
N ALA A 132 -0.69 -4.72 0.64
CA ALA A 132 -1.88 -5.42 1.13
C ALA A 132 -3.13 -4.54 1.17
N ALA A 133 -4.30 -5.18 1.21
CA ALA A 133 -5.57 -4.53 1.52
C ALA A 133 -6.61 -5.56 1.95
N TYR A 134 -7.46 -5.18 2.91
CA TYR A 134 -8.59 -6.01 3.32
C TYR A 134 -9.80 -5.78 2.41
N ASN A 135 -10.45 -6.85 1.98
CA ASN A 135 -11.69 -6.79 1.20
C ASN A 135 -12.91 -6.96 2.12
N PRO A 136 -13.65 -5.89 2.45
CA PRO A 136 -14.84 -6.01 3.28
C PRO A 136 -15.99 -6.77 2.60
N ALA A 137 -15.96 -6.92 1.27
CA ALA A 137 -17.02 -7.59 0.53
C ALA A 137 -17.01 -9.12 0.69
N ASP A 138 -15.84 -9.73 0.89
CA ASP A 138 -15.71 -11.18 1.10
C ASP A 138 -15.00 -11.56 2.41
N GLY A 139 -14.43 -10.59 3.10
CA GLY A 139 -13.78 -10.75 4.39
C GLY A 139 -12.34 -11.28 4.32
N TRP A 140 -11.67 -11.21 3.17
CA TRP A 140 -10.30 -11.69 2.99
C TRP A 140 -9.29 -10.55 2.93
N LEU A 141 -8.07 -10.83 3.39
CA LEU A 141 -6.92 -9.99 3.08
C LEU A 141 -6.43 -10.36 1.68
N TYR A 142 -6.01 -9.36 0.91
CA TYR A 142 -5.34 -9.56 -0.36
C TYR A 142 -3.96 -8.94 -0.27
N SER A 143 -2.98 -9.59 -0.89
CA SER A 143 -1.63 -9.06 -1.04
C SER A 143 -1.21 -9.12 -2.49
N ILE A 144 -0.54 -8.08 -2.95
CA ILE A 144 0.29 -8.12 -4.14
C ILE A 144 1.70 -8.39 -3.67
N ALA A 145 2.39 -9.33 -4.32
CA ALA A 145 3.83 -9.47 -4.18
C ALA A 145 4.47 -9.09 -5.52
N SER A 146 5.52 -8.28 -5.49
CA SER A 146 6.13 -7.67 -6.67
C SER A 146 7.65 -7.82 -6.67
N ASP A 147 8.22 -8.01 -7.86
CA ASP A 147 9.66 -8.16 -8.06
C ASP A 147 10.08 -7.37 -9.29
N ASP A 148 10.99 -6.43 -9.08
CA ASP A 148 11.50 -5.52 -10.08
C ASP A 148 12.70 -6.11 -10.87
N ASN A 149 13.24 -7.25 -10.44
CA ASN A 149 14.31 -7.99 -11.13
C ASN A 149 13.80 -8.77 -12.36
N PHE A 150 12.48 -8.89 -12.52
CA PHE A 150 11.90 -9.57 -13.67
C PHE A 150 11.88 -8.67 -14.91
N PRO A 151 12.16 -9.21 -16.11
CA PRO A 151 12.04 -8.44 -17.35
C PRO A 151 10.57 -8.13 -17.66
N ASP A 152 10.31 -7.05 -18.41
CA ASP A 152 8.95 -6.59 -18.76
C ASP A 152 8.06 -7.67 -19.39
N THR A 153 8.68 -8.68 -20.01
CA THR A 153 8.01 -9.81 -20.67
C THR A 153 7.47 -10.87 -19.70
N SER A 154 7.80 -10.78 -18.41
CA SER A 154 7.35 -11.70 -17.36
C SER A 154 6.45 -10.97 -16.37
N PRO A 155 5.46 -11.65 -15.75
CA PRO A 155 4.71 -11.07 -14.64
C PRO A 155 5.64 -10.59 -13.53
N ARG A 156 5.63 -9.29 -13.26
CA ARG A 156 6.37 -8.64 -12.17
C ARG A 156 5.62 -8.67 -10.85
N SER A 157 4.33 -8.91 -10.90
CA SER A 157 3.49 -8.96 -9.71
C SER A 157 2.62 -10.21 -9.70
N LYS A 158 2.30 -10.69 -8.50
CA LYS A 158 1.34 -11.76 -8.24
C LYS A 158 0.32 -11.30 -7.23
N LEU A 159 -0.90 -11.83 -7.34
CA LEU A 159 -1.97 -11.55 -6.40
C LEU A 159 -2.17 -12.77 -5.51
N TYR A 160 -2.25 -12.55 -4.20
CA TYR A 160 -2.54 -13.55 -3.20
C TYR A 160 -3.80 -13.17 -2.43
N ARG A 161 -4.58 -14.19 -2.10
CA ARG A 161 -5.71 -14.09 -1.18
C ARG A 161 -5.31 -14.77 0.12
N ILE A 162 -5.38 -14.04 1.21
CA ILE A 162 -4.85 -14.40 2.52
C ILE A 162 -5.99 -14.51 3.53
N SER A 163 -6.05 -15.64 4.22
CA SER A 163 -6.99 -15.85 5.32
C SER A 163 -6.63 -14.92 6.49
N PRO A 164 -7.52 -14.01 6.93
CA PRO A 164 -7.21 -13.12 8.04
C PRO A 164 -7.23 -13.84 9.41
N THR A 165 -7.54 -15.14 9.45
CA THR A 165 -7.55 -15.93 10.68
C THR A 165 -6.43 -16.96 10.74
N THR A 166 -5.89 -17.39 9.61
CA THR A 166 -4.84 -18.41 9.54
C THR A 166 -3.57 -17.91 8.85
N GLY A 167 -3.59 -16.75 8.22
CA GLY A 167 -2.51 -16.21 7.38
C GLY A 167 -2.28 -16.96 6.07
N GLU A 168 -2.91 -18.11 5.86
CA GLU A 168 -2.71 -18.94 4.66
C GLU A 168 -3.00 -18.14 3.39
N ALA A 169 -1.98 -18.00 2.53
CA ALA A 169 -2.12 -17.35 1.23
C ALA A 169 -2.36 -18.38 0.13
N THR A 170 -3.20 -17.99 -0.83
CA THR A 170 -3.41 -18.73 -2.06
C THR A 170 -3.25 -17.77 -3.22
N GLU A 171 -2.40 -18.12 -4.19
CA GLU A 171 -2.25 -17.33 -5.41
C GLU A 171 -3.59 -17.26 -6.16
N VAL A 172 -3.95 -16.05 -6.58
CA VAL A 172 -5.15 -15.75 -7.36
C VAL A 172 -4.73 -15.64 -8.83
N GLY A 173 -5.13 -16.62 -9.62
CA GLY A 173 -4.72 -16.70 -11.03
C GLY A 173 -3.35 -17.37 -11.18
N THR A 174 -2.56 -16.90 -12.14
CA THR A 174 -1.21 -17.43 -12.45
C THR A 174 -0.19 -16.29 -12.59
N GLY A 175 -0.41 -15.18 -11.88
CA GLY A 175 0.32 -13.91 -12.00
C GLY A 175 -0.52 -12.74 -12.51
N ILE A 176 -0.21 -11.52 -12.05
CA ILE A 176 -0.88 -10.29 -12.46
C ILE A 176 -0.47 -9.94 -13.89
N THR A 177 -1.42 -10.07 -14.80
CA THR A 177 -1.26 -9.76 -16.22
C THR A 177 -2.31 -8.76 -16.68
N LEU A 178 -1.97 -7.89 -17.63
CA LEU A 178 -2.97 -6.97 -18.19
C LEU A 178 -4.09 -7.71 -18.94
N THR A 179 -5.32 -7.22 -18.77
CA THR A 179 -6.53 -7.73 -19.45
C THR A 179 -6.59 -7.35 -20.93
N ALA A 180 -5.89 -6.29 -21.32
CA ALA A 180 -5.74 -5.81 -22.69
C ALA A 180 -4.44 -4.99 -22.82
N THR A 181 -3.93 -4.80 -24.04
CA THR A 181 -2.79 -3.93 -24.34
C THR A 181 -3.01 -2.54 -23.74
N SER A 182 -2.04 -2.09 -22.94
CA SER A 182 -1.98 -0.71 -22.43
C SER A 182 -2.29 0.28 -23.56
N PRO A 183 -3.17 1.29 -23.35
CA PRO A 183 -3.46 2.33 -24.34
C PRO A 183 -2.22 3.09 -24.83
N ALA A 184 -1.09 2.95 -24.14
CA ALA A 184 0.17 3.64 -24.44
C ALA A 184 1.27 2.74 -25.02
N GLY A 185 1.03 1.45 -25.29
CA GLY A 185 2.12 0.53 -25.66
C GLY A 185 3.16 0.35 -24.55
N GLY A 186 2.75 0.57 -23.30
CA GLY A 186 3.54 0.30 -22.09
C GLY A 186 3.27 -1.10 -21.53
N GLU A 187 4.20 -1.55 -20.72
CA GLU A 187 4.53 -2.92 -20.31
C GLU A 187 3.35 -3.84 -19.96
N GLU A 188 3.44 -5.10 -20.40
CA GLU A 188 2.37 -6.10 -20.30
C GLU A 188 2.11 -6.59 -18.86
N ASN A 189 3.03 -6.27 -17.95
CA ASN A 189 3.13 -6.79 -16.59
C ASN A 189 3.54 -5.67 -15.61
N PRO A 190 2.58 -4.92 -15.05
CA PRO A 190 2.90 -3.81 -14.15
C PRO A 190 3.54 -4.33 -12.87
N TYR A 191 4.53 -3.60 -12.37
CA TYR A 191 5.04 -3.74 -11.01
C TYR A 191 4.11 -2.95 -10.08
N LEU A 192 3.24 -3.67 -9.39
CA LEU A 192 2.24 -3.07 -8.52
C LEU A 192 2.69 -3.08 -7.08
N ASP A 193 2.71 -1.91 -6.48
CA ASP A 193 3.35 -1.71 -5.20
C ASP A 193 2.43 -0.98 -4.19
N GLY A 194 1.34 -0.38 -4.69
CA GLY A 194 0.19 -0.05 -3.86
C GLY A 194 -0.99 -0.97 -4.11
N LEU A 195 -1.77 -1.26 -3.08
CA LEU A 195 -3.04 -1.98 -3.18
C LEU A 195 -4.10 -1.33 -2.28
N ALA A 196 -5.25 -0.98 -2.84
CA ALA A 196 -6.44 -0.58 -2.07
C ALA A 196 -7.68 -1.29 -2.55
N ILE A 197 -8.58 -1.63 -1.63
CA ILE A 197 -9.88 -2.22 -1.93
C ILE A 197 -10.98 -1.31 -1.38
N LEU A 198 -11.80 -0.80 -2.28
CA LEU A 198 -12.93 0.05 -1.91
C LEU A 198 -13.98 -0.75 -1.12
N PRO A 199 -14.85 -0.08 -0.34
CA PRO A 199 -15.93 -0.76 0.41
C PRO A 199 -16.87 -1.63 -0.42
N ASN A 200 -16.95 -1.38 -1.74
CA ASN A 200 -17.74 -2.19 -2.67
C ASN A 200 -16.98 -3.42 -3.24
N GLY A 201 -15.77 -3.70 -2.74
CA GLY A 201 -14.92 -4.81 -3.16
C GLY A 201 -14.15 -4.60 -4.46
N VAL A 202 -14.16 -3.38 -5.02
CA VAL A 202 -13.36 -3.08 -6.21
C VAL A 202 -11.93 -2.73 -5.78
N ALA A 203 -10.96 -3.47 -6.32
CA ALA A 203 -9.55 -3.31 -6.03
C ALA A 203 -8.83 -2.43 -7.07
N TYR A 204 -7.86 -1.67 -6.59
CA TYR A 204 -6.94 -0.89 -7.39
C TYR A 204 -5.51 -1.07 -6.89
N GLY A 205 -4.56 -0.94 -7.79
CA GLY A 205 -3.15 -0.86 -7.42
C GLY A 205 -2.41 0.21 -8.19
N THR A 206 -1.26 0.62 -7.65
CA THR A 206 -0.40 1.66 -8.22
C THR A 206 0.94 1.12 -8.65
N GLU A 207 1.50 1.78 -9.66
CA GLU A 207 2.86 1.56 -10.17
C GLU A 207 3.47 2.94 -10.42
N ALA A 208 4.65 3.19 -9.87
CA ALA A 208 5.42 4.41 -10.14
C ALA A 208 6.83 4.17 -10.68
N ARG A 209 7.35 2.94 -10.59
CA ARG A 209 8.72 2.55 -10.98
C ARG A 209 8.94 2.43 -12.50
N PHE A 210 8.03 1.78 -13.25
CA PHE A 210 8.25 1.43 -14.68
C PHE A 210 7.41 2.25 -15.69
N GLY A 211 6.90 3.39 -15.26
CA GLY A 211 5.97 4.22 -16.03
C GLY A 211 6.58 5.04 -17.18
N ALA A 212 7.70 4.65 -17.77
CA ALA A 212 8.43 5.45 -18.77
C ALA A 212 7.60 5.66 -20.03
N THR A 213 7.10 6.89 -20.19
CA THR A 213 6.49 7.35 -21.44
C THR A 213 7.40 8.34 -22.14
N GLY A 214 7.11 8.68 -23.39
CA GLY A 214 7.74 9.84 -24.06
C GLY A 214 7.49 11.19 -23.34
N GLN A 215 6.74 11.20 -22.23
CA GLN A 215 6.46 12.35 -21.36
C GLN A 215 7.15 12.25 -19.98
N GLY A 216 8.01 11.26 -19.76
CA GLY A 216 8.64 10.96 -18.46
C GLY A 216 7.96 9.80 -17.71
N ASN A 217 8.46 9.50 -16.52
CA ASN A 217 7.87 8.50 -15.62
C ASN A 217 6.58 9.03 -15.00
N LEU A 218 5.49 8.30 -15.24
CA LEU A 218 4.16 8.67 -14.75
C LEU A 218 3.60 7.53 -13.92
N GLY A 219 3.33 7.82 -12.65
CA GLY A 219 2.59 6.93 -11.76
C GLY A 219 1.24 6.56 -12.38
N SER A 220 0.84 5.30 -12.27
CA SER A 220 -0.34 4.74 -12.92
C SER A 220 -1.25 4.05 -11.92
N LEU A 221 -2.56 4.12 -12.18
CA LEU A 221 -3.57 3.37 -11.46
C LEU A 221 -4.10 2.25 -12.33
N TYR A 222 -4.17 1.06 -11.75
CA TYR A 222 -4.75 -0.13 -12.37
C TYR A 222 -5.93 -0.60 -11.54
N ARG A 223 -6.97 -1.08 -12.20
CA ARG A 223 -8.02 -1.88 -11.56
C ARG A 223 -7.55 -3.32 -11.51
N ILE A 224 -7.64 -3.94 -10.35
CA ILE A 224 -7.28 -5.35 -10.13
C ILE A 224 -8.57 -6.17 -10.05
N PHE A 225 -8.58 -7.32 -10.73
CA PHE A 225 -9.69 -8.26 -10.68
C PHE A 225 -9.39 -9.33 -9.64
N LEU A 226 -10.06 -9.27 -8.49
CA LEU A 226 -9.87 -10.23 -7.40
C LEU A 226 -10.58 -11.57 -7.63
N THR A 227 -11.66 -11.58 -8.41
CA THR A 227 -12.53 -12.74 -8.62
C THR A 227 -13.07 -12.82 -10.04
N GLY A 228 -13.67 -13.97 -10.40
CA GLY A 228 -14.30 -14.21 -11.69
C GLY A 228 -13.32 -14.60 -12.81
N PRO A 229 -13.75 -14.57 -14.08
CA PRO A 229 -12.94 -15.06 -15.21
C PRO A 229 -11.65 -14.27 -15.46
N ASN A 230 -11.56 -13.06 -14.92
CA ASN A 230 -10.38 -12.20 -15.00
C ASN A 230 -9.58 -12.17 -13.69
N ALA A 231 -9.88 -13.03 -12.72
CA ALA A 231 -9.17 -13.06 -11.44
C ALA A 231 -7.65 -13.12 -11.64
N GLY A 232 -6.89 -12.31 -10.90
CA GLY A 232 -5.44 -12.20 -11.07
C GLY A 232 -5.03 -11.39 -12.30
N ARG A 233 -5.91 -10.59 -12.89
CA ARG A 233 -5.57 -9.69 -14.01
C ARG A 233 -5.78 -8.23 -13.63
N THR A 234 -5.25 -7.33 -14.44
CA THR A 234 -5.37 -5.88 -14.24
C THR A 234 -5.86 -5.14 -15.48
N SER A 235 -6.39 -3.93 -15.32
CA SER A 235 -6.67 -3.02 -16.43
C SER A 235 -6.23 -1.61 -16.06
N PHE A 236 -5.49 -0.96 -16.96
CA PHE A 236 -5.14 0.45 -16.79
C PHE A 236 -6.38 1.33 -16.63
N VAL A 237 -6.33 2.26 -15.67
CA VAL A 237 -7.40 3.23 -15.41
C VAL A 237 -6.97 4.62 -15.87
N LYS A 238 -5.91 5.16 -15.27
CA LYS A 238 -5.39 6.50 -15.58
C LYS A 238 -3.97 6.70 -15.05
N ARG A 239 -3.31 7.77 -15.51
CA ARG A 239 -2.09 8.29 -14.88
C ARG A 239 -2.44 9.16 -13.67
N LEU A 240 -1.60 9.11 -12.64
CA LEU A 240 -1.87 9.70 -11.34
C LEU A 240 -1.08 10.97 -11.08
N PHE A 241 0.23 10.96 -11.38
CA PHE A 241 1.18 12.05 -11.14
C PHE A 241 2.42 11.87 -12.03
N ALA A 242 3.27 12.88 -12.09
CA ALA A 242 4.64 12.72 -12.59
C ALA A 242 5.49 12.20 -11.43
N ALA A 243 5.96 10.96 -11.54
CA ALA A 243 6.78 10.32 -10.52
C ALA A 243 8.25 10.60 -10.86
N PRO A 244 9.08 11.05 -9.90
CA PRO A 244 10.50 10.78 -9.95
C PRO A 244 10.73 9.28 -10.18
N ASP A 245 11.76 8.94 -10.94
CA ASP A 245 12.06 7.55 -11.27
C ASP A 245 12.31 6.74 -9.98
N GLY A 246 11.60 5.63 -9.82
CA GLY A 246 11.84 4.66 -8.75
C GLY A 246 11.31 5.07 -7.38
N GLU A 247 10.08 5.57 -7.32
CA GLU A 247 9.36 5.71 -6.04
C GLU A 247 8.33 4.58 -5.90
N ASP A 248 8.30 4.01 -4.71
CA ASP A 248 7.34 3.07 -4.16
C ASP A 248 6.14 3.80 -3.57
N THR A 249 5.05 3.05 -3.44
CA THR A 249 3.71 3.60 -3.33
C THR A 249 2.80 2.82 -2.41
N GLY A 250 2.58 3.34 -1.21
CA GLY A 250 1.44 2.93 -0.40
C GLY A 250 0.10 3.41 -0.96
N LEU A 251 -0.93 2.54 -1.04
CA LEU A 251 -2.27 2.93 -1.48
C LEU A 251 -3.34 2.49 -0.48
N ALA A 252 -4.20 3.41 -0.07
CA ALA A 252 -5.33 3.13 0.82
C ALA A 252 -6.64 3.71 0.26
N SER A 253 -7.77 3.33 0.86
CA SER A 253 -9.06 3.90 0.52
C SER A 253 -9.86 4.33 1.75
N LEU A 254 -10.62 5.40 1.59
CA LEU A 254 -11.60 5.85 2.58
C LEU A 254 -12.97 5.22 2.30
N ASP A 255 -13.82 5.15 3.32
CA ASP A 255 -15.21 4.68 3.22
C ASP A 255 -16.05 5.36 2.13
N ASN A 256 -15.69 6.61 1.77
CA ASN A 256 -16.39 7.37 0.74
C ASN A 256 -15.87 7.08 -0.70
N GLY A 257 -14.91 6.17 -0.86
CA GLY A 257 -14.31 5.80 -2.14
C GLY A 257 -13.16 6.69 -2.62
N THR A 258 -12.72 7.64 -1.79
CA THR A 258 -11.49 8.41 -2.05
C THR A 258 -10.29 7.48 -1.91
N LEU A 259 -9.37 7.56 -2.87
CA LEU A 259 -8.08 6.89 -2.79
C LEU A 259 -7.05 7.85 -2.21
N VAL A 260 -6.21 7.33 -1.33
CA VAL A 260 -5.10 8.05 -0.71
C VAL A 260 -3.84 7.30 -1.07
N LEU A 261 -2.90 8.01 -1.69
CA LEU A 261 -1.61 7.51 -2.11
C LEU A 261 -0.54 8.12 -1.21
N LEU A 262 0.35 7.29 -0.70
CA LEU A 262 1.56 7.64 0.02
C LEU A 262 2.75 7.35 -0.90
N LEU A 263 3.62 8.33 -1.09
CA LEU A 263 4.91 8.14 -1.76
C LEU A 263 6.02 7.97 -0.72
N GLU A 264 7.07 7.26 -1.07
CA GLU A 264 8.28 7.09 -0.24
C GLU A 264 8.82 8.41 0.34
N ASP A 265 8.69 9.51 -0.40
CA ASP A 265 9.21 10.83 -0.02
C ASP A 265 8.35 11.58 1.01
N SER A 266 7.39 10.87 1.62
CA SER A 266 6.38 11.35 2.56
C SER A 266 5.28 12.23 1.95
N GLN A 267 5.13 12.28 0.63
CA GLN A 267 4.01 12.98 0.02
C GLN A 267 2.73 12.15 0.07
N VAL A 268 1.63 12.79 0.47
CA VAL A 268 0.29 12.19 0.42
C VAL A 268 -0.50 12.84 -0.70
N LEU A 269 -1.14 12.02 -1.54
CA LEU A 269 -1.95 12.48 -2.66
C LEU A 269 -3.37 11.90 -2.56
N PHE A 270 -4.37 12.73 -2.86
CA PHE A 270 -5.78 12.34 -2.81
C PHE A 270 -6.38 12.29 -4.21
N GLY A 271 -7.23 11.30 -4.45
CA GLY A 271 -7.95 11.20 -5.71
C GLY A 271 -9.06 10.17 -5.70
N ASN A 272 -9.45 9.74 -6.90
CA ASN A 272 -10.44 8.70 -7.11
C ASN A 272 -10.12 7.92 -8.38
N ALA A 273 -10.83 6.81 -8.58
CA ALA A 273 -10.64 5.91 -9.70
C ALA A 273 -11.41 6.27 -10.99
N ASP A 274 -12.09 7.42 -11.07
CA ASP A 274 -12.76 7.83 -12.31
C ASP A 274 -11.69 8.17 -13.37
N PRO A 275 -11.64 7.47 -14.52
CA PRO A 275 -10.67 7.74 -15.57
C PRO A 275 -10.82 9.13 -16.21
N ASN A 276 -11.96 9.81 -16.01
CA ASN A 276 -12.21 11.16 -16.52
C ASN A 276 -11.90 12.26 -15.50
N SER A 277 -11.52 11.89 -14.29
CA SER A 277 -11.12 12.85 -13.26
C SER A 277 -9.67 13.31 -13.47
N GLY A 278 -9.30 14.41 -12.80
CA GLY A 278 -7.93 14.90 -12.80
C GLY A 278 -6.92 13.92 -12.16
N PRO A 279 -5.62 14.28 -12.19
CA PRO A 279 -4.58 13.58 -11.44
C PRO A 279 -4.86 13.63 -9.94
N PHE A 280 -4.14 12.83 -9.17
CA PHE A 280 -4.20 12.94 -7.71
C PHE A 280 -3.56 14.28 -7.29
N VAL A 281 -4.02 14.83 -6.17
CA VAL A 281 -3.63 16.16 -5.71
C VAL A 281 -3.11 16.12 -4.29
N ALA A 282 -2.03 16.86 -4.04
CA ALA A 282 -1.49 17.02 -2.71
C ALA A 282 -2.41 17.90 -1.83
N PRO A 283 -2.53 17.59 -0.54
CA PRO A 283 -3.19 18.45 0.44
C PRO A 283 -2.34 19.69 0.73
N SER A 284 -2.91 20.66 1.45
CA SER A 284 -2.23 21.94 1.73
C SER A 284 -0.94 21.82 2.55
N PHE A 285 -0.81 20.75 3.36
CA PHE A 285 0.42 20.49 4.12
C PHE A 285 1.54 19.90 3.25
N GLY A 286 1.23 19.41 2.04
CA GLY A 286 2.19 18.87 1.08
C GLY A 286 2.73 17.50 1.47
N ARG A 287 3.61 17.46 2.48
CA ARG A 287 4.28 16.25 2.99
C ARG A 287 4.07 16.15 4.49
N PHE A 288 4.04 14.95 5.05
CA PHE A 288 3.98 14.82 6.50
C PHE A 288 5.34 15.03 7.15
N THR A 289 5.31 15.45 8.41
CA THR A 289 6.49 15.60 9.26
C THR A 289 6.59 14.38 10.17
N THR A 290 7.72 13.68 10.16
CA THR A 290 7.98 12.55 11.05
C THR A 290 9.00 12.90 12.12
N PRO A 291 8.58 13.13 13.37
CA PRO A 291 9.51 13.22 14.50
C PRO A 291 10.18 11.85 14.69
N GLY A 292 11.51 11.80 14.70
CA GLY A 292 12.25 10.60 15.12
C GLY A 292 12.87 9.76 14.00
N CYS A 293 13.01 10.26 12.78
CA CYS A 293 14.01 9.71 11.85
C CYS A 293 15.38 9.98 12.49
N LEU A 294 16.00 8.97 13.12
CA LEU A 294 17.07 9.17 14.12
C LEU A 294 18.37 9.74 13.54
N THR A 295 18.49 9.91 12.23
CA THR A 295 19.75 10.36 11.58
C THR A 295 19.57 11.18 10.30
N THR A 296 18.39 11.25 9.68
CA THR A 296 18.15 11.97 8.41
C THR A 296 16.95 12.92 8.51
N PRO A 297 16.96 14.07 7.81
CA PRO A 297 15.88 15.05 7.87
C PRO A 297 14.58 14.64 7.15
N ILE A 298 14.55 13.45 6.52
CA ILE A 298 13.41 12.89 5.80
C ILE A 298 13.43 11.38 6.11
N CYS A 299 12.33 10.86 6.66
CA CYS A 299 12.07 9.43 6.61
C CYS A 299 11.73 9.15 5.14
N GLN A 300 12.54 8.33 4.49
CA GLN A 300 12.28 7.88 3.12
C GLN A 300 11.71 6.47 3.21
N ASP A 301 11.26 5.95 2.07
CA ASP A 301 10.97 4.52 1.93
C ASP A 301 9.76 4.10 2.79
N PHE A 302 8.59 4.67 2.45
CA PHE A 302 7.37 4.53 3.25
C PHE A 302 6.48 3.46 2.65
N GLU A 303 6.55 2.28 3.26
CA GLU A 303 5.83 1.10 2.84
C GLU A 303 4.67 0.75 3.75
N GLY A 304 3.83 -0.16 3.30
CA GLY A 304 2.67 -0.66 4.03
C GLY A 304 1.76 0.47 4.42
N PHE A 305 0.90 0.93 3.53
CA PHE A 305 0.01 2.04 3.83
C PHE A 305 -1.44 1.61 3.96
N ASP A 306 -2.06 1.90 5.10
CA ASP A 306 -3.51 1.75 5.22
C ASP A 306 -4.16 2.75 6.17
N ILE A 307 -5.48 2.88 6.01
CA ILE A 307 -6.35 3.77 6.77
C ILE A 307 -7.47 2.94 7.39
N PRO A 308 -7.38 2.56 8.67
CA PRO A 308 -8.43 1.81 9.36
C PRO A 308 -9.78 2.53 9.31
N ASN A 309 -10.81 1.80 8.85
CA ASN A 309 -12.17 2.31 8.79
C ASN A 309 -12.73 2.44 10.22
N ASN A 310 -13.02 3.68 10.65
CA ASN A 310 -13.94 4.10 11.74
C ASN A 310 -13.64 5.50 12.34
N GLY A 311 -12.69 6.27 11.81
CA GLY A 311 -12.42 7.65 12.25
C GLY A 311 -11.89 7.80 13.69
N ALA A 312 -11.79 6.71 14.43
CA ALA A 312 -10.89 6.55 15.57
C ALA A 312 -9.82 5.58 15.07
N GLY A 313 -8.54 5.94 15.21
CA GLY A 313 -7.43 5.09 14.82
C GLY A 313 -7.47 3.70 15.47
N ILE A 314 -6.41 2.93 15.23
CA ILE A 314 -6.27 1.60 15.83
C ILE A 314 -6.42 1.72 17.35
N ARG A 315 -7.24 0.85 17.98
CA ARG A 315 -7.52 0.88 19.43
C ARG A 315 -7.06 -0.38 20.11
#